data_AF-A0A2L0CPU8-F1
#
_entry.id   AF-A0A2L0CPU8-F1
#
_cell.length_a   1.000
_cell.length_b   1.000
_cell.length_c   1.000
_cell.angle_alpha   90.00
_cell.angle_beta   90.00
_cell.angle_gamma   90.00
#
_symmetry.space_group_name_H-M   'P 1'
#
loop_
_entity.id
_entity.type
_entity.pdbx_description
1 polymer ?
#
loop_
_entity_poly.entity_id
_entity_poly.type
_entity_poly.pdbx_seq_one_letter_code
_entity_poly.pdbx_strand_id
1 'polypeptide(L)'
;FKAIGTNLAGLAQCGAWGCYDEFNRIDISVLSVISTQLQTIRSALVNKLKRFIFEGVEIDLDPKVGIFITMNPGYAGRTELPESVKALFRPVVCIMPDLEMICLISLFSDGFLQAKVLAKKMTVLYKLAREQLSKQYHYDWGLRALNSVLRMAGVLKRASPDYPENLVLMRALRDMNYPKFVFEDVPLFLGLIRDLFPGMDCPRVGYPDFNNAVERSLEVHHYIILPEQVDKVVQMYETMMTRHSTMIVGPTGGGKTVVIETLQRAQTRLGLPTKINRLNPKACSVIELYGILDPLSRDWTDGLLSNIFREMNKPTEKPERRYILFDGDVDALWIEN
;
A
#
# COMPACT_ATOMS: atom_id res chain seq x y z
N PHE A 1 -22.06 -14.25 6.88
CA PHE A 1 -23.25 -13.37 6.76
C PHE A 1 -23.64 -12.68 8.07
N LYS A 2 -23.77 -13.38 9.23
CA LYS A 2 -24.19 -12.75 10.51
C LYS A 2 -23.33 -11.55 10.95
N ALA A 3 -22.00 -11.64 10.78
CA ALA A 3 -21.09 -10.53 11.07
C ALA A 3 -21.38 -9.29 10.20
N ILE A 4 -21.62 -9.49 8.90
CA ILE A 4 -21.99 -8.41 7.97
C ILE A 4 -23.37 -7.84 8.34
N GLY A 5 -24.34 -8.68 8.69
CA GLY A 5 -25.64 -8.22 9.20
C GLY A 5 -25.50 -7.35 10.45
N THR A 6 -24.61 -7.70 11.38
CA THR A 6 -24.33 -6.89 12.57
C THR A 6 -23.74 -5.53 12.19
N ASN A 7 -22.78 -5.50 11.25
CA ASN A 7 -22.22 -4.25 10.73
C ASN A 7 -23.28 -3.39 10.03
N LEU A 8 -24.13 -3.99 9.19
CA LEU A 8 -25.21 -3.31 8.48
C LEU A 8 -26.26 -2.73 9.44
N ALA A 9 -26.63 -3.49 10.48
CA ALA A 9 -27.51 -3.00 11.54
C ALA A 9 -26.89 -1.82 12.30
N GLY A 10 -25.58 -1.88 12.57
CA GLY A 10 -24.85 -0.77 13.16
C GLY A 10 -24.86 0.48 12.28
N LEU A 11 -24.56 0.32 10.99
CA LEU A 11 -24.59 1.42 10.00
C LEU A 11 -25.98 2.05 9.86
N ALA A 12 -27.03 1.23 9.82
CA ALA A 12 -28.42 1.68 9.70
C ALA A 12 -28.85 2.53 10.90
N GLN A 13 -28.43 2.15 12.11
CA GLN A 13 -28.77 2.86 13.35
C GLN A 13 -27.93 4.12 13.55
N CYS A 14 -26.66 4.12 13.14
CA CYS A 14 -25.78 5.29 13.32
C CYS A 14 -25.84 6.30 12.17
N GLY A 15 -26.44 5.95 11.02
CA GLY A 15 -26.53 6.82 9.86
C GLY A 15 -25.20 7.07 9.15
N ALA A 16 -24.23 6.18 9.34
CA ALA A 16 -22.90 6.30 8.73
C ALA A 16 -22.85 5.70 7.32
N TRP A 17 -21.79 6.04 6.59
CA TRP A 17 -21.52 5.48 5.27
C TRP A 17 -20.52 4.33 5.38
N GLY A 18 -20.94 3.14 4.97
CA GLY A 18 -20.08 1.97 4.84
C GLY A 18 -19.59 1.83 3.40
N CYS A 19 -18.28 1.85 3.19
CA CYS A 19 -17.66 1.45 1.92
C CYS A 19 -17.00 0.09 2.11
N TYR A 20 -17.56 -0.95 1.50
CA TYR A 20 -17.01 -2.29 1.54
C TYR A 20 -16.07 -2.49 0.36
N ASP A 21 -14.77 -2.47 0.66
CA ASP A 21 -13.73 -2.69 -0.35
C ASP A 21 -13.65 -4.17 -0.74
N GLU A 22 -13.34 -4.45 -2.01
CA GLU A 22 -13.19 -5.81 -2.56
C GLU A 22 -14.39 -6.76 -2.29
N PHE A 23 -15.60 -6.23 -2.38
CA PHE A 23 -16.83 -6.96 -2.01
C PHE A 23 -17.03 -8.28 -2.78
N ASN A 24 -16.40 -8.40 -3.94
CA ASN A 24 -16.45 -9.57 -4.81
C ASN A 24 -15.49 -10.71 -4.42
N ARG A 25 -14.85 -10.64 -3.25
CA ARG A 25 -14.11 -11.76 -2.63
C ARG A 25 -14.94 -12.58 -1.64
N ILE A 26 -16.14 -12.10 -1.30
CA ILE A 26 -17.06 -12.81 -0.41
C ILE A 26 -17.63 -14.02 -1.15
N ASP A 27 -17.77 -15.13 -0.43
CA ASP A 27 -18.39 -16.35 -0.96
C ASP A 27 -19.82 -16.09 -1.47
N ILE A 28 -20.17 -16.72 -2.60
CA ILE A 28 -21.43 -16.52 -3.31
C ILE A 28 -22.64 -16.90 -2.44
N SER A 29 -22.52 -17.93 -1.61
CA SER A 29 -23.59 -18.34 -0.69
C SER A 29 -23.87 -17.25 0.35
N VAL A 30 -22.83 -16.56 0.81
CA VAL A 30 -22.91 -15.47 1.78
C VAL A 30 -23.48 -14.20 1.13
N LEU A 31 -23.07 -13.89 -0.10
CA LEU A 31 -23.59 -12.76 -0.87
C LEU A 31 -25.10 -12.82 -1.09
N SER A 32 -25.64 -14.03 -1.26
CA SER A 32 -27.07 -14.24 -1.47
C SER A 32 -27.89 -13.82 -0.24
N VAL A 33 -27.41 -14.15 0.97
CA VAL A 33 -28.04 -13.72 2.23
C VAL A 33 -27.88 -12.21 2.44
N ILE A 34 -26.71 -11.66 2.12
CA ILE A 34 -26.47 -10.21 2.22
C ILE A 34 -27.39 -9.42 1.28
N SER A 35 -27.73 -9.97 0.11
CA SER A 35 -28.70 -9.36 -0.80
C SER A 35 -30.05 -9.10 -0.12
N THR A 36 -30.56 -10.09 0.63
CA THR A 36 -31.79 -9.93 1.41
C THR A 36 -31.66 -8.86 2.49
N GLN A 37 -30.53 -8.82 3.19
CA GLN A 37 -30.25 -7.81 4.23
C GLN A 37 -30.25 -6.39 3.64
N LEU A 38 -29.53 -6.20 2.53
CA LEU A 38 -29.47 -4.93 1.82
C LEU A 38 -30.84 -4.50 1.26
N GLN A 39 -31.62 -5.45 0.74
CA GLN A 39 -32.96 -5.19 0.23
C GLN A 39 -33.92 -4.75 1.34
N THR A 40 -33.81 -5.33 2.55
CA THR A 40 -34.60 -4.91 3.72
C THR A 40 -34.28 -3.47 4.11
N ILE A 41 -32.99 -3.11 4.21
CA ILE A 41 -32.56 -1.72 4.52
C ILE A 41 -33.03 -0.75 3.44
N ARG A 42 -32.84 -1.11 2.15
CA ARG A 42 -33.29 -0.30 1.01
C ARG A 42 -34.79 -0.07 1.04
N SER A 43 -35.58 -1.11 1.30
CA SER A 43 -37.05 -1.00 1.39
C SER A 43 -37.47 -0.08 2.52
N ALA A 44 -36.81 -0.15 3.68
CA ALA A 44 -37.08 0.73 4.80
C ALA A 44 -36.75 2.21 4.49
N LEU A 45 -35.65 2.46 3.78
CA LEU A 45 -35.27 3.80 3.30
C LEU A 45 -36.27 4.37 2.29
N VAL A 46 -36.69 3.57 1.30
CA VAL A 46 -37.66 3.99 0.28
C VAL A 46 -39.02 4.34 0.91
N ASN A 47 -39.46 3.54 1.88
CA ASN A 47 -40.71 3.78 2.62
C ASN A 47 -40.57 4.83 3.74
N LYS A 48 -39.38 5.42 3.93
CA LYS A 48 -39.10 6.44 4.95
C LYS A 48 -39.49 6.00 6.36
N LEU A 49 -39.26 4.73 6.68
CA LEU A 49 -39.53 4.19 8.02
C LEU A 49 -38.54 4.78 9.03
N LYS A 50 -39.00 5.01 10.26
CA LYS A 50 -38.12 5.38 11.39
C LYS A 50 -37.56 4.16 12.12
N ARG A 51 -38.32 3.07 12.09
CA ARG A 51 -37.97 1.76 12.67
C ARG A 51 -38.38 0.69 11.69
N PHE A 52 -37.62 -0.39 11.64
CA PHE A 52 -37.92 -1.53 10.80
C PHE A 52 -37.37 -2.82 11.41
N ILE A 53 -37.95 -3.95 11.01
CA ILE A 53 -37.49 -5.26 11.45
C ILE A 53 -36.31 -5.68 10.56
N PHE A 54 -35.16 -5.92 11.19
CA PHE A 54 -33.94 -6.40 10.55
C PHE A 54 -33.43 -7.64 11.30
N GLU A 55 -33.27 -8.77 10.59
CA GLU A 55 -32.82 -10.05 11.18
C GLU A 55 -33.66 -10.47 12.41
N GLY A 56 -34.96 -10.15 12.42
CA GLY A 56 -35.89 -10.49 13.51
C GLY A 56 -35.91 -9.51 14.68
N VAL A 57 -35.11 -8.44 14.66
CA VAL A 57 -35.07 -7.41 15.70
C VAL A 57 -35.55 -6.08 15.12
N GLU A 58 -36.38 -5.34 15.86
CA GLU A 58 -36.74 -3.98 15.49
C GLU A 58 -35.58 -3.03 15.81
N ILE A 59 -35.05 -2.37 14.79
CA ILE A 59 -33.95 -1.41 14.90
C ILE A 59 -34.36 -0.02 14.41
N ASP A 60 -33.71 1.01 14.94
CA ASP A 60 -33.85 2.38 14.45
C ASP A 60 -33.18 2.54 13.08
N LEU A 61 -33.75 3.39 12.23
CA LEU A 61 -33.19 3.73 10.92
C LEU A 61 -32.88 5.23 10.86
N ASP A 62 -31.60 5.56 10.72
CA ASP A 62 -31.18 6.91 10.33
C ASP A 62 -31.13 7.00 8.79
N PRO A 63 -31.91 7.90 8.16
CA PRO A 63 -31.96 8.03 6.70
C PRO A 63 -30.64 8.47 6.05
N LYS A 64 -29.63 8.87 6.83
CA LYS A 64 -28.30 9.23 6.33
C LYS A 64 -27.43 8.03 5.96
N VAL A 65 -27.84 6.81 6.33
CA VAL A 65 -27.06 5.60 6.03
C VAL A 65 -26.74 5.50 4.54
N GLY A 66 -25.50 5.15 4.24
CA GLY A 66 -25.01 4.96 2.88
C GLY A 66 -24.25 3.64 2.79
N ILE A 67 -24.51 2.84 1.76
CA ILE A 67 -23.81 1.58 1.54
C ILE A 67 -23.22 1.60 0.13
N PHE A 68 -21.90 1.49 0.08
CA PHE A 68 -21.10 1.48 -1.14
C PHE A 68 -20.24 0.24 -1.16
N ILE A 69 -19.98 -0.27 -2.36
CA ILE A 69 -19.10 -1.40 -2.59
C ILE A 69 -18.10 -1.03 -3.66
N THR A 70 -16.88 -1.54 -3.54
CA THR A 70 -15.92 -1.55 -4.64
C THR A 70 -15.74 -2.99 -5.11
N MET A 71 -15.40 -3.13 -6.38
CA MET A 71 -15.06 -4.42 -6.96
C MET A 71 -14.05 -4.20 -8.08
N ASN A 72 -13.19 -5.19 -8.25
CA ASN A 72 -12.19 -5.20 -9.30
C ASN A 72 -12.41 -6.47 -10.14
N PRO A 73 -13.16 -6.39 -11.25
CA PRO A 73 -13.44 -7.56 -12.08
C PRO A 73 -12.16 -8.10 -12.74
N GLY A 74 -12.11 -9.41 -12.98
CA GLY A 74 -11.04 -10.05 -13.78
C GLY A 74 -9.72 -10.36 -13.05
N TYR A 75 -9.63 -10.15 -11.74
CA TYR A 75 -8.47 -10.56 -10.94
C TYR A 75 -8.69 -11.93 -10.30
N ALA A 76 -7.59 -12.64 -10.05
CA ALA A 76 -7.60 -13.97 -9.42
C ALA A 76 -8.26 -13.93 -8.03
N GLY A 77 -9.03 -14.98 -7.71
CA GLY A 77 -9.71 -15.09 -6.40
C GLY A 77 -10.95 -14.22 -6.24
N ARG A 78 -11.41 -13.53 -7.30
CA ARG A 78 -12.61 -12.70 -7.29
C ARG A 78 -13.74 -13.36 -8.07
N THR A 79 -14.94 -13.38 -7.49
CA THR A 79 -16.15 -13.91 -8.13
C THR A 79 -16.95 -12.79 -8.78
N GLU A 80 -17.77 -13.12 -9.78
CA GLU A 80 -18.78 -12.16 -10.21
C GLU A 80 -19.90 -12.06 -9.19
N LEU A 81 -20.41 -10.85 -8.95
CA LEU A 81 -21.55 -10.68 -8.07
C LEU A 81 -22.80 -11.33 -8.68
N PRO A 82 -23.63 -11.99 -7.85
CA PRO A 82 -24.96 -12.44 -8.27
C PRO A 82 -25.81 -11.29 -8.80
N GLU A 83 -26.65 -11.56 -9.80
CA GLU A 83 -27.56 -10.55 -10.37
C GLU A 83 -28.52 -9.95 -9.34
N SER A 84 -28.92 -10.74 -8.34
CA SER A 84 -29.73 -10.26 -7.22
C SER A 84 -29.05 -9.17 -6.41
N VAL A 85 -27.72 -9.22 -6.26
CA VAL A 85 -26.93 -8.19 -5.57
C VAL A 85 -26.70 -7.02 -6.50
N LYS A 86 -26.32 -7.26 -7.77
CA LYS A 86 -26.09 -6.21 -8.78
C LYS A 86 -27.31 -5.29 -8.92
N ALA A 87 -28.53 -5.84 -8.89
CA ALA A 87 -29.79 -5.09 -8.98
C ALA A 87 -30.03 -4.10 -7.81
N LEU A 88 -29.30 -4.23 -6.70
CA LEU A 88 -29.38 -3.33 -5.55
C LEU A 88 -28.49 -2.10 -5.69
N PHE A 89 -27.47 -2.16 -6.54
CA PHE A 89 -26.47 -1.12 -6.69
C PHE A 89 -26.57 -0.40 -8.03
N ARG A 90 -26.19 0.87 -8.04
CA ARG A 90 -25.97 1.62 -9.28
C ARG A 90 -24.48 1.49 -9.65
N PRO A 91 -24.13 0.87 -10.79
CA PRO A 91 -22.73 0.73 -11.18
C PRO A 91 -22.15 2.08 -11.60
N VAL A 92 -20.89 2.30 -11.25
CA VAL A 92 -20.05 3.40 -11.74
C VAL A 92 -18.76 2.77 -12.25
N VAL A 93 -18.40 3.07 -13.50
CA VAL A 93 -17.21 2.48 -14.13
C VAL A 93 -16.06 3.48 -14.11
N CYS A 94 -15.01 3.17 -13.36
CA CYS A 94 -13.81 3.99 -13.22
C CYS A 94 -12.63 3.34 -13.97
N ILE A 95 -12.55 3.51 -15.29
CA ILE A 95 -11.57 2.79 -16.13
C ILE A 95 -10.19 3.46 -16.12
N MET A 96 -10.12 4.75 -16.48
CA MET A 96 -8.85 5.43 -16.72
C MET A 96 -8.87 6.84 -16.13
N PRO A 97 -8.08 7.11 -15.08
CA PRO A 97 -7.94 8.46 -14.55
C PRO A 97 -7.06 9.33 -15.44
N ASP A 98 -7.31 10.64 -15.43
CA ASP A 98 -6.42 11.63 -16.05
C ASP A 98 -5.19 11.86 -15.16
N LEU A 99 -4.10 11.16 -15.48
CA LEU A 99 -2.85 11.24 -14.71
C LEU A 99 -2.18 12.61 -14.81
N GLU A 100 -2.30 13.31 -15.94
CA GLU A 100 -1.64 14.61 -16.13
C GLU A 100 -2.30 15.69 -15.27
N MET A 101 -3.64 15.70 -15.23
CA MET A 101 -4.40 16.60 -14.38
C MET A 101 -4.13 16.34 -12.89
N ILE A 102 -4.07 15.07 -12.48
CA ILE A 102 -3.74 14.70 -11.08
C ILE A 102 -2.33 15.17 -10.72
N CYS A 103 -1.33 14.93 -11.58
CA CYS A 103 0.05 15.41 -11.39
C CYS A 103 0.08 16.93 -11.26
N LEU A 104 -0.58 17.65 -12.16
CA LEU A 104 -0.62 19.11 -12.17
C LEU A 104 -1.16 19.66 -10.86
N ILE A 105 -2.34 19.21 -10.43
CA ILE A 105 -2.99 19.70 -9.21
C ILE A 105 -2.15 19.35 -7.98
N SER A 106 -1.60 18.14 -7.92
CA SER A 106 -0.79 17.70 -6.78
C SER A 106 0.49 18.54 -6.65
N LEU A 107 1.25 18.70 -7.75
CA LEU A 107 2.45 19.53 -7.75
C LEU A 107 2.12 20.99 -7.40
N PHE A 108 1.04 21.53 -7.97
CA PHE A 108 0.61 22.89 -7.67
C PHE A 108 0.25 23.06 -6.18
N SER A 109 -0.44 22.08 -5.59
CA SER A 109 -0.79 22.08 -4.16
C SER A 109 0.43 22.00 -3.22
N ASP A 110 1.52 21.38 -3.67
CA ASP A 110 2.81 21.34 -2.95
C ASP A 110 3.68 22.59 -3.19
N GLY A 111 3.18 23.58 -3.94
CA GLY A 111 3.84 24.88 -4.15
C GLY A 111 4.79 24.94 -5.36
N PHE A 112 4.68 24.01 -6.31
CA PHE A 112 5.44 24.08 -7.55
C PHE A 112 4.84 25.12 -8.52
N LEU A 113 5.64 26.09 -8.93
CA LEU A 113 5.26 27.14 -9.88
C LEU A 113 5.24 26.63 -11.33
N GLN A 114 6.11 25.67 -11.67
CA GLN A 114 6.20 25.06 -13.01
C GLN A 114 5.38 23.77 -13.14
N ALA A 115 4.38 23.56 -12.27
CA ALA A 115 3.60 22.33 -12.16
C ALA A 115 3.05 21.80 -13.50
N LYS A 116 2.61 22.68 -14.41
CA LYS A 116 2.09 22.27 -15.74
C LYS A 116 3.12 21.59 -16.62
N VAL A 117 4.33 22.15 -16.69
CA VAL A 117 5.41 21.57 -17.50
C VAL A 117 5.91 20.28 -16.86
N LEU A 118 6.04 20.29 -15.53
CA LEU A 118 6.51 19.16 -14.74
C LEU A 118 5.56 17.96 -14.79
N ALA A 119 4.24 18.20 -14.70
CA ALA A 119 3.22 17.17 -14.81
C ALA A 119 3.29 16.44 -16.16
N LYS A 120 3.41 17.20 -17.26
CA LYS A 120 3.57 16.64 -18.60
C LYS A 120 4.85 15.81 -18.75
N LYS A 121 5.98 16.30 -18.20
CA LYS A 121 7.24 15.53 -18.21
C LYS A 121 7.10 14.21 -17.45
N MET A 122 6.45 14.24 -16.29
CA MET A 122 6.24 13.06 -15.45
C MET A 122 5.36 12.01 -16.14
N THR A 123 4.23 12.40 -16.74
CA THR A 123 3.34 11.47 -17.44
C THR A 123 4.00 10.90 -18.70
N VAL A 124 4.74 11.72 -19.46
CA VAL A 124 5.52 11.26 -20.61
C VAL A 124 6.59 10.26 -20.19
N LEU A 125 7.33 10.52 -19.09
CA LEU A 125 8.32 9.55 -18.59
C LEU A 125 7.68 8.19 -18.29
N TYR A 126 6.57 8.17 -17.55
CA TYR A 126 5.90 6.91 -17.19
C TYR A 126 5.34 6.19 -18.41
N LYS A 127 4.85 6.94 -19.40
CA LYS A 127 4.42 6.37 -20.69
C LYS A 127 5.59 5.72 -21.43
N LEU A 128 6.69 6.45 -21.63
CA LEU A 128 7.88 5.96 -22.33
C LEU A 128 8.51 4.78 -21.60
N ALA A 129 8.62 4.84 -20.28
CA ALA A 129 9.19 3.77 -19.48
C ALA A 129 8.34 2.49 -19.55
N ARG A 130 7.01 2.61 -19.58
CA ARG A 130 6.11 1.47 -19.82
C ARG A 130 6.27 0.84 -21.20
N GLU A 131 6.56 1.65 -22.22
CA GLU A 131 6.68 1.21 -23.62
C GLU A 131 8.06 0.66 -23.96
N GLN A 132 9.13 1.19 -23.34
CA GLN A 132 10.52 0.91 -23.72
C GLN A 132 11.26 -0.03 -22.76
N LEU A 133 10.90 -0.07 -21.47
CA LEU A 133 11.53 -0.98 -20.52
C LEU A 133 10.99 -2.40 -20.64
N SER A 134 11.74 -3.36 -20.12
CA SER A 134 11.32 -4.75 -20.12
C SER A 134 10.01 -4.96 -19.32
N LYS A 135 9.21 -5.95 -19.74
CA LYS A 135 7.92 -6.26 -19.10
C LYS A 135 8.14 -7.13 -17.85
N GLN A 136 8.48 -6.50 -16.74
CA GLN A 136 8.63 -7.18 -15.45
C GLN A 136 7.32 -7.20 -14.65
N TYR A 137 7.05 -8.31 -13.95
CA TYR A 137 5.84 -8.46 -13.13
C TYR A 137 5.73 -7.45 -11.97
N HIS A 138 6.87 -6.98 -11.47
CA HIS A 138 6.93 -6.05 -10.33
C HIS A 138 6.96 -4.57 -10.75
N TYR A 139 6.94 -4.26 -12.06
CA TYR A 139 6.88 -2.88 -12.53
C TYR A 139 5.45 -2.35 -12.41
N ASP A 140 5.31 -1.25 -11.67
CA ASP A 140 4.03 -0.57 -11.42
C ASP A 140 4.11 0.86 -11.98
N TRP A 141 3.40 1.08 -13.09
CA TRP A 141 3.24 2.38 -13.75
C TRP A 141 1.86 3.01 -13.45
N GLY A 142 1.13 2.47 -12.47
CA GLY A 142 -0.20 2.93 -12.10
C GLY A 142 -0.20 4.20 -11.23
N LEU A 143 -1.42 4.66 -10.91
CA LEU A 143 -1.65 5.88 -10.12
C LEU A 143 -0.99 5.83 -8.73
N ARG A 144 -0.91 4.66 -8.10
CA ARG A 144 -0.28 4.51 -6.77
C ARG A 144 1.23 4.76 -6.81
N ALA A 145 1.91 4.26 -7.85
CA ALA A 145 3.33 4.52 -8.06
C ALA A 145 3.57 6.01 -8.30
N LEU A 146 2.75 6.63 -9.15
CA LEU A 146 2.78 8.06 -9.46
C LEU A 146 2.54 8.93 -8.21
N ASN A 147 1.51 8.62 -7.41
CA ASN A 147 1.22 9.32 -6.14
C ASN A 147 2.36 9.21 -5.12
N SER A 148 3.09 8.09 -5.12
CA SER A 148 4.27 7.93 -4.25
C SER A 148 5.35 8.96 -4.62
N VAL A 149 5.61 9.12 -5.92
CA VAL A 149 6.61 10.08 -6.43
C VAL A 149 6.19 11.51 -6.18
N LEU A 150 4.93 11.86 -6.40
CA LEU A 150 4.41 13.21 -6.12
C LEU A 150 4.59 13.57 -4.64
N ARG A 151 4.24 12.66 -3.73
CA ARG A 151 4.43 12.86 -2.29
C ARG A 151 5.90 13.09 -1.94
N MET A 152 6.81 12.30 -2.53
CA MET A 152 8.25 12.48 -2.31
C MET A 152 8.74 13.82 -2.86
N ALA A 153 8.28 14.22 -4.04
CA ALA A 153 8.61 15.51 -4.65
C ALA A 153 8.18 16.68 -3.75
N GLY A 154 6.98 16.62 -3.16
CA GLY A 154 6.51 17.61 -2.18
C GLY A 154 7.37 17.66 -0.91
N VAL A 155 7.77 16.51 -0.36
CA VAL A 155 8.69 16.45 0.79
C VAL A 155 10.05 17.07 0.46
N LEU A 156 10.62 16.72 -0.70
CA LEU A 156 11.90 17.27 -1.14
C LEU A 156 11.81 18.78 -1.41
N LYS A 157 10.71 19.27 -1.99
CA LYS A 157 10.50 20.70 -2.22
C LYS A 157 10.44 21.50 -0.91
N ARG A 158 9.78 20.96 0.13
CA ARG A 158 9.75 21.59 1.46
C ARG A 158 11.11 21.56 2.16
N ALA A 159 11.84 20.46 2.03
CA ALA A 159 13.18 20.32 2.63
C ALA A 159 14.23 21.18 1.93
N SER A 160 14.00 21.55 0.67
CA SER A 160 14.97 22.26 -0.18
C SER A 160 14.27 23.31 -1.06
N PRO A 161 13.78 24.42 -0.48
CA PRO A 161 12.97 25.40 -1.21
C PRO A 161 13.72 26.08 -2.37
N ASP A 162 15.01 26.31 -2.19
CA ASP A 162 15.88 27.05 -3.12
C ASP A 162 16.32 26.23 -4.34
N TYR A 163 16.14 24.90 -4.30
CA TYR A 163 16.53 24.06 -5.41
C TYR A 163 15.55 24.22 -6.59
N PRO A 164 16.06 24.19 -7.84
CA PRO A 164 15.22 24.22 -9.03
C PRO A 164 14.17 23.10 -9.01
N GLU A 165 12.91 23.46 -9.27
CA GLU A 165 11.78 22.50 -9.23
C GLU A 165 11.95 21.30 -10.16
N ASN A 166 12.53 21.53 -11.35
CA ASN A 166 12.87 20.47 -12.30
C ASN A 166 13.83 19.44 -11.69
N LEU A 167 14.83 19.90 -10.93
CA LEU A 167 15.83 19.04 -10.29
C LEU A 167 15.21 18.25 -9.13
N VAL A 168 14.34 18.89 -8.35
CA VAL A 168 13.58 18.23 -7.27
C VAL A 168 12.72 17.10 -7.82
N LEU A 169 11.96 17.35 -8.89
CA LEU A 169 11.12 16.32 -9.49
C LEU A 169 11.96 15.20 -10.15
N MET A 170 13.00 15.55 -10.89
CA MET A 170 13.92 14.57 -11.50
C MET A 170 14.51 13.64 -10.45
N ARG A 171 14.92 14.19 -9.31
CA ARG A 171 15.43 13.42 -8.18
C ARG A 171 14.38 12.47 -7.61
N ALA A 172 13.17 12.96 -7.33
CA ALA A 172 12.08 12.13 -6.83
C ALA A 172 11.76 10.97 -7.81
N LEU A 173 11.70 11.26 -9.12
CA LEU A 173 11.44 10.26 -10.16
C LEU A 173 12.53 9.18 -10.21
N ARG A 174 13.80 9.59 -10.11
CA ARG A 174 14.93 8.66 -10.12
C ARG A 174 14.94 7.81 -8.87
N ASP A 175 14.99 8.42 -7.70
CA ASP A 175 15.25 7.73 -6.42
C ASP A 175 14.10 6.75 -6.08
N MET A 176 12.86 7.05 -6.49
CA MET A 176 11.71 6.16 -6.23
C MET A 176 11.55 5.00 -7.22
N ASN A 177 12.14 5.09 -8.41
CA ASN A 177 12.00 4.05 -9.44
C ASN A 177 13.26 3.21 -9.60
N TYR A 178 14.44 3.80 -9.38
CA TYR A 178 15.72 3.13 -9.48
C TYR A 178 15.81 1.79 -8.71
N PRO A 179 15.35 1.68 -7.44
CA PRO A 179 15.45 0.44 -6.68
C PRO A 179 14.63 -0.73 -7.25
N LYS A 180 13.66 -0.44 -8.12
CA LYS A 180 12.74 -1.44 -8.68
C LYS A 180 13.27 -2.09 -9.94
N PHE A 181 14.19 -1.45 -10.66
CA PHE A 181 14.58 -1.90 -11.99
C PHE A 181 15.57 -3.05 -11.93
N VAL A 182 15.44 -3.95 -12.92
CA VAL A 182 16.50 -4.92 -13.22
C VAL A 182 17.72 -4.19 -13.76
N PHE A 183 18.91 -4.78 -13.60
CA PHE A 183 20.18 -4.15 -13.95
C PHE A 183 20.23 -3.63 -15.39
N GLU A 184 19.66 -4.37 -16.35
CA GLU A 184 19.63 -4.03 -17.78
C GLU A 184 18.75 -2.82 -18.10
N ASP A 185 17.67 -2.58 -17.34
CA ASP A 185 16.73 -1.49 -17.56
C ASP A 185 17.20 -0.16 -16.93
N VAL A 186 18.13 -0.23 -15.97
CA VAL A 186 18.64 0.96 -15.25
C VAL A 186 19.24 1.99 -16.22
N PRO A 187 20.17 1.63 -17.14
CA PRO A 187 20.73 2.58 -18.09
C PRO A 187 19.67 3.18 -19.02
N LEU A 188 18.69 2.39 -19.46
CA LEU A 188 17.60 2.84 -20.32
C LEU A 188 16.74 3.89 -19.62
N PHE A 189 16.34 3.63 -18.37
CA PHE A 189 15.57 4.58 -17.58
C PHE A 189 16.34 5.88 -17.30
N LEU A 190 17.64 5.78 -16.99
CA LEU A 190 18.48 6.97 -16.81
C LEU A 190 18.65 7.77 -18.11
N GLY A 191 18.66 7.11 -19.27
CA GLY A 191 18.59 7.75 -20.58
C GLY A 191 17.29 8.55 -20.75
N LEU A 192 16.13 7.93 -20.49
CA LEU A 192 14.84 8.61 -20.55
C LEU A 192 14.75 9.84 -19.62
N ILE A 193 15.34 9.74 -18.42
CA ILE A 193 15.44 10.87 -17.50
C ILE A 193 16.28 11.99 -18.11
N ARG A 194 17.46 11.69 -18.67
CA ARG A 194 18.35 12.69 -19.29
C ARG A 194 17.68 13.40 -20.47
N ASP A 195 16.91 12.68 -21.27
CA ASP A 195 16.19 13.25 -22.42
C ASP A 195 15.08 14.22 -22.00
N LEU A 196 14.37 13.93 -20.90
CA LEU A 196 13.31 14.80 -20.37
C LEU A 196 13.82 15.97 -19.52
N PHE A 197 15.03 15.83 -19.00
CA PHE A 197 15.69 16.77 -18.09
C PHE A 197 17.13 17.09 -18.58
N PRO A 198 17.27 17.68 -19.79
CA PRO A 198 18.58 17.89 -20.39
C PRO A 198 19.42 18.90 -19.61
N GLY A 199 20.72 18.65 -19.53
CA GLY A 199 21.69 19.54 -18.89
C GLY A 199 21.59 19.64 -17.36
N MET A 200 20.84 18.73 -16.71
CA MET A 200 20.74 18.67 -15.25
C MET A 200 21.49 17.47 -14.69
N ASP A 201 22.49 17.74 -13.87
CA ASP A 201 23.13 16.73 -13.05
C ASP A 201 22.40 16.64 -11.70
N CYS A 202 21.99 15.42 -11.34
CA CYS A 202 21.36 15.15 -10.06
C CYS A 202 22.35 14.41 -9.17
N PRO A 203 23.11 15.10 -8.30
CA PRO A 203 23.99 14.41 -7.36
C PRO A 203 23.14 13.55 -6.41
N ARG A 204 23.65 12.39 -6.05
CA ARG A 204 23.02 11.56 -5.03
C ARG A 204 23.26 12.20 -3.67
N VAL A 205 22.21 12.33 -2.86
CA VAL A 205 22.40 12.71 -1.46
C VAL A 205 22.87 11.49 -0.70
N GLY A 206 24.06 11.58 -0.14
CA GLY A 206 24.58 10.57 0.77
C GLY A 206 23.95 10.71 2.15
N TYR A 207 23.91 9.60 2.88
CA TYR A 207 23.65 9.58 4.32
C TYR A 207 24.94 9.12 5.01
N PRO A 208 25.93 10.00 5.24
CA PRO A 208 27.24 9.58 5.71
C PRO A 208 27.19 8.79 7.02
N ASP A 209 26.41 9.27 7.99
CA ASP A 209 26.26 8.60 9.28
C ASP A 209 25.58 7.23 9.15
N PHE A 210 24.59 7.13 8.26
CA PHE A 210 23.91 5.86 7.99
C PHE A 210 24.80 4.88 7.24
N ASN A 211 25.53 5.33 6.22
CA ASN A 211 26.49 4.50 5.48
C ASN A 211 27.57 3.96 6.43
N ASN A 212 28.14 4.82 7.27
CA ASN A 212 29.09 4.42 8.30
C ASN A 212 28.49 3.39 9.27
N ALA A 213 27.23 3.56 9.67
CA ALA A 213 26.54 2.59 10.54
C ALA A 213 26.29 1.24 9.84
N VAL A 214 25.99 1.25 8.55
CA VAL A 214 25.79 0.06 7.71
C VAL A 214 27.10 -0.70 7.55
N GLU A 215 28.18 -0.05 7.12
CA GLU A 215 29.50 -0.66 6.95
C GLU A 215 30.00 -1.29 8.25
N ARG A 216 29.90 -0.53 9.35
CA ARG A 216 30.31 -1.02 10.67
C ARG A 216 29.42 -2.14 11.20
N SER A 217 28.16 -2.20 10.78
CA SER A 217 27.27 -3.33 11.08
C SER A 217 27.69 -4.59 10.33
N LEU A 218 28.09 -4.46 9.07
CA LEU A 218 28.59 -5.57 8.25
C LEU A 218 29.91 -6.13 8.81
N GLU A 219 30.86 -5.25 9.15
CA GLU A 219 32.16 -5.63 9.72
C GLU A 219 32.03 -6.42 11.02
N VAL A 220 31.20 -5.95 11.95
CA VAL A 220 31.00 -6.59 13.26
C VAL A 220 30.43 -8.01 13.12
N HIS A 221 29.72 -8.30 12.03
CA HIS A 221 29.17 -9.62 11.75
C HIS A 221 30.03 -10.43 10.76
N HIS A 222 31.27 -9.98 10.52
CA HIS A 222 32.25 -10.64 9.67
C HIS A 222 31.80 -10.80 8.19
N TYR A 223 30.97 -9.88 7.70
CA TYR A 223 30.67 -9.81 6.27
C TYR A 223 31.75 -9.04 5.51
N ILE A 224 31.95 -9.41 4.24
CA ILE A 224 32.75 -8.62 3.31
C ILE A 224 31.90 -7.42 2.87
N ILE A 225 32.46 -6.21 2.99
CA ILE A 225 31.76 -5.00 2.57
C ILE A 225 31.78 -4.91 1.05
N LEU A 226 30.60 -5.06 0.45
CA LEU A 226 30.38 -4.87 -0.98
C LEU A 226 29.62 -3.54 -1.20
N PRO A 227 30.13 -2.60 -2.02
CA PRO A 227 29.47 -1.32 -2.28
C PRO A 227 28.02 -1.47 -2.75
N GLU A 228 27.74 -2.48 -3.57
CA GLU A 228 26.39 -2.78 -4.09
C GLU A 228 25.45 -3.24 -2.96
N GLN A 229 25.97 -3.94 -1.96
CA GLN A 229 25.18 -4.38 -0.81
C GLN A 229 24.85 -3.21 0.12
N VAL A 230 25.83 -2.33 0.38
CA VAL A 230 25.61 -1.08 1.14
C VAL A 230 24.57 -0.23 0.42
N ASP A 231 24.70 -0.08 -0.89
CA ASP A 231 23.75 0.64 -1.73
C ASP A 231 22.32 0.09 -1.61
N LYS A 232 22.15 -1.24 -1.59
CA LYS A 232 20.83 -1.87 -1.40
C LYS A 232 20.23 -1.63 -0.03
N VAL A 233 21.03 -1.55 1.04
CA VAL A 233 20.54 -1.18 2.38
C VAL A 233 20.04 0.27 2.39
N VAL A 234 20.76 1.19 1.74
CA VAL A 234 20.34 2.60 1.59
C VAL A 234 19.05 2.70 0.77
N GLN A 235 18.96 2.01 -0.37
CA GLN A 235 17.76 1.98 -1.20
C GLN A 235 16.54 1.45 -0.42
N MET A 236 16.73 0.40 0.39
CA MET A 236 15.67 -0.13 1.26
C MET A 236 15.23 0.93 2.28
N TYR A 237 16.18 1.60 2.95
CA TYR A 237 15.90 2.68 3.90
C TYR A 237 15.09 3.81 3.27
N GLU A 238 15.53 4.33 2.12
CA GLU A 238 14.84 5.40 1.38
C GLU A 238 13.42 4.98 0.94
N THR A 239 13.28 3.74 0.46
CA THR A 239 11.98 3.20 0.04
C THR A 239 11.01 3.12 1.22
N MET A 240 11.47 2.67 2.38
CA MET A 240 10.66 2.56 3.60
C MET A 240 10.29 3.90 4.23
N MET A 241 10.96 5.00 3.87
CA MET A 241 10.54 6.35 4.29
C MET A 241 9.27 6.83 3.56
N THR A 242 9.02 6.31 2.35
CA THR A 242 7.88 6.74 1.52
C THR A 242 6.71 5.77 1.55
N ARG A 243 6.94 4.51 1.92
CA ARG A 243 5.95 3.43 1.88
C ARG A 243 5.90 2.69 3.20
N HIS A 244 4.68 2.34 3.61
CA HIS A 244 4.44 1.56 4.83
C HIS A 244 4.90 0.10 4.70
N SER A 245 4.95 -0.43 3.48
CA SER A 245 5.36 -1.81 3.16
C SER A 245 6.35 -1.81 1.99
N THR A 246 7.31 -2.73 2.03
CA THR A 246 8.33 -2.90 0.99
C THR A 246 8.56 -4.39 0.76
N MET A 247 8.59 -4.81 -0.50
CA MET A 247 8.94 -6.18 -0.88
C MET A 247 10.41 -6.23 -1.26
N ILE A 248 11.12 -7.26 -0.80
CA ILE A 248 12.51 -7.52 -1.20
C ILE A 248 12.51 -8.79 -2.04
N VAL A 249 12.78 -8.62 -3.34
CA VAL A 249 12.73 -9.69 -4.32
C VAL A 249 14.15 -10.05 -4.76
N GLY A 250 14.41 -11.33 -4.92
CA GLY A 250 15.71 -11.85 -5.34
C GLY A 250 15.79 -13.36 -5.14
N PRO A 251 16.80 -14.02 -5.75
CA PRO A 251 16.94 -15.47 -5.66
C PRO A 251 17.32 -15.95 -4.25
N THR A 252 17.20 -17.25 -4.02
CA THR A 252 17.74 -17.92 -2.82
C THR A 252 19.25 -17.67 -2.74
N GLY A 253 19.75 -17.34 -1.55
CA GLY A 253 21.16 -16.98 -1.36
C GLY A 253 21.54 -15.57 -1.84
N GLY A 254 20.62 -14.78 -2.41
CA GLY A 254 20.90 -13.43 -2.94
C GLY A 254 21.11 -12.32 -1.89
N GLY A 255 21.39 -12.66 -0.62
CA GLY A 255 21.71 -11.68 0.43
C GLY A 255 20.54 -10.85 0.99
N LYS A 256 19.28 -11.14 0.60
CA LYS A 256 18.07 -10.40 1.06
C LYS A 256 17.99 -10.26 2.58
N THR A 257 18.16 -11.37 3.30
CA THR A 257 18.11 -11.40 4.77
C THR A 257 19.21 -10.54 5.38
N VAL A 258 20.42 -10.56 4.80
CA VAL A 258 21.54 -9.74 5.27
C VAL A 258 21.21 -8.25 5.12
N VAL A 259 20.59 -7.84 4.01
CA VAL A 259 20.15 -6.43 3.80
C VAL A 259 19.15 -6.00 4.88
N ILE A 260 18.12 -6.82 5.14
CA ILE A 260 17.09 -6.53 6.15
C ILE A 260 17.70 -6.41 7.55
N GLU A 261 18.52 -7.39 7.94
CA GLU A 261 19.15 -7.41 9.26
C GLU A 261 20.15 -6.26 9.45
N THR A 262 20.89 -5.92 8.39
CA THR A 262 21.84 -4.81 8.42
C THR A 262 21.11 -3.48 8.59
N LEU A 263 19.96 -3.28 7.92
CA LEU A 263 19.12 -2.10 8.14
C LEU A 263 18.69 -1.98 9.62
N GLN A 264 18.20 -3.07 10.22
CA GLN A 264 17.78 -3.09 11.63
C GLN A 264 18.91 -2.68 12.56
N ARG A 265 20.09 -3.27 12.36
CA ARG A 265 21.29 -3.02 13.17
C ARG A 265 21.79 -1.59 12.98
N ALA A 266 21.80 -1.08 11.75
CA ALA A 266 22.22 0.29 11.46
C ALA A 266 21.30 1.32 12.13
N GLN A 267 19.98 1.15 12.05
CA GLN A 267 19.02 2.03 12.74
C GLN A 267 19.21 2.00 14.27
N THR A 268 19.38 0.80 14.84
CA THR A 268 19.62 0.62 16.28
C THR A 268 20.90 1.31 16.72
N ARG A 269 21.97 1.23 15.92
CA ARG A 269 23.25 1.89 16.16
C ARG A 269 23.14 3.42 16.11
N LEU A 270 22.25 3.96 15.30
CA LEU A 270 21.96 5.40 15.23
C LEU A 270 21.02 5.90 16.34
N GLY A 271 20.76 5.08 17.36
CA GLY A 271 19.95 5.47 18.52
C GLY A 271 18.44 5.32 18.30
N LEU A 272 18.00 4.65 17.24
CA LEU A 272 16.60 4.27 17.02
C LEU A 272 16.46 2.75 17.19
N PRO A 273 16.09 2.24 18.38
CA PRO A 273 15.90 0.80 18.59
C PRO A 273 14.94 0.23 17.55
N THR A 274 15.40 -0.73 16.75
CA THR A 274 14.58 -1.36 15.71
C THR A 274 14.33 -2.83 16.02
N LYS A 275 13.06 -3.22 16.09
CA LYS A 275 12.59 -4.58 16.32
C LYS A 275 11.94 -5.14 15.06
N ILE A 276 12.23 -6.40 14.73
CA ILE A 276 11.62 -7.12 13.61
C ILE A 276 10.92 -8.37 14.17
N ASN A 277 9.60 -8.44 14.00
CA ASN A 277 8.82 -9.65 14.24
C ASN A 277 8.72 -10.43 12.95
N ARG A 278 9.34 -11.61 12.90
CA ARG A 278 9.41 -12.46 11.71
C ARG A 278 8.31 -13.51 11.78
N LEU A 279 7.59 -13.68 10.69
CA LEU A 279 6.63 -14.76 10.55
C LEU A 279 6.61 -15.30 9.12
N ASN A 280 6.40 -16.60 8.99
CA ASN A 280 6.12 -17.22 7.71
C ASN A 280 4.60 -17.37 7.59
N PRO A 281 3.92 -16.57 6.75
CA PRO A 281 2.45 -16.60 6.65
C PRO A 281 1.93 -17.93 6.08
N LYS A 282 2.78 -18.72 5.40
CA LYS A 282 2.43 -20.04 4.87
C LYS A 282 2.61 -21.18 5.87
N ALA A 283 3.28 -20.93 7.00
CA ALA A 283 3.48 -21.94 8.03
C ALA A 283 2.21 -22.23 8.85
N CYS A 284 1.21 -21.35 8.77
CA CYS A 284 -0.08 -21.48 9.43
C CYS A 284 -1.23 -21.29 8.45
N SER A 285 -2.42 -21.75 8.82
CA SER A 285 -3.63 -21.45 8.06
C SER A 285 -3.99 -19.96 8.13
N VAL A 286 -4.81 -19.48 7.18
CA VAL A 286 -5.32 -18.09 7.17
C VAL A 286 -6.07 -17.77 8.47
N ILE A 287 -6.79 -18.74 9.02
CA ILE A 287 -7.52 -18.62 10.28
C ILE A 287 -6.55 -18.44 11.46
N GLU A 288 -5.50 -19.25 11.55
CA GLU A 288 -4.49 -19.10 12.61
C GLU A 288 -3.67 -17.81 12.45
N LEU A 289 -3.50 -17.32 11.22
CA LEU A 289 -2.79 -16.07 10.95
C LEU A 289 -3.60 -14.84 11.39
N TYR A 290 -4.85 -14.72 10.94
CA TYR A 290 -5.67 -13.51 11.16
C TYR A 290 -6.57 -13.60 12.39
N GLY A 291 -7.00 -14.80 12.76
CA GLY A 291 -7.99 -15.05 13.80
C GLY A 291 -9.33 -15.49 13.21
N ILE A 292 -10.22 -15.95 14.09
CA ILE A 292 -11.56 -16.41 13.71
C ILE A 292 -12.58 -16.02 14.77
N LEU A 293 -13.77 -15.67 14.31
CA LEU A 293 -14.96 -15.55 15.15
C LEU A 293 -15.63 -16.93 15.22
N ASP A 294 -15.71 -17.52 16.41
CA ASP A 294 -16.33 -18.83 16.58
C ASP A 294 -17.80 -18.80 16.10
N PRO A 295 -18.22 -19.73 15.23
CA PRO A 295 -19.56 -19.69 14.63
C PRO A 295 -20.70 -19.99 15.62
N LEU A 296 -20.40 -20.67 16.74
CA LEU A 296 -21.36 -21.07 17.76
C LEU A 296 -21.37 -20.10 18.96
N SER A 297 -20.22 -19.90 19.61
CA SER A 297 -20.09 -19.05 20.80
C SER A 297 -20.08 -17.57 20.45
N ARG A 298 -19.68 -17.22 19.21
CA ARG A 298 -19.43 -15.85 18.75
C ARG A 298 -18.30 -15.15 19.48
N ASP A 299 -17.41 -15.89 20.11
CA ASP A 299 -16.19 -15.34 20.70
C ASP A 299 -15.10 -15.16 19.64
N TRP A 300 -14.39 -14.05 19.73
CA TRP A 300 -13.26 -13.77 18.85
C TRP A 300 -11.98 -14.44 19.40
N THR A 301 -11.33 -15.24 18.57
CA THR A 301 -9.99 -15.78 18.84
C THR A 301 -8.98 -15.06 17.96
N ASP A 302 -8.02 -14.38 18.58
CA ASP A 302 -6.94 -13.71 17.85
C ASP A 302 -6.04 -14.73 17.13
N GLY A 303 -5.64 -14.36 15.92
CA GLY A 303 -4.59 -15.05 15.19
C GLY A 303 -3.20 -14.52 15.54
N LEU A 304 -2.19 -15.19 15.02
CA LEU A 304 -0.79 -14.85 15.24
C LEU A 304 -0.47 -13.41 14.80
N LEU A 305 -0.88 -13.01 13.59
CA LEU A 305 -0.62 -11.67 13.07
C LEU A 305 -1.43 -10.61 13.81
N SER A 306 -2.70 -10.86 14.10
CA SER A 306 -3.54 -9.89 14.82
C SER A 306 -3.04 -9.67 16.25
N ASN A 307 -2.53 -10.71 16.92
CA ASN A 307 -1.89 -10.58 18.23
C ASN A 307 -0.56 -9.79 18.13
N ILE A 308 0.34 -10.16 17.21
CA ILE A 308 1.60 -9.42 16.98
C ILE A 308 1.32 -7.95 16.67
N PHE A 309 0.33 -7.68 15.81
CA PHE A 309 -0.04 -6.33 15.42
C PHE A 309 -0.57 -5.53 16.62
N ARG A 310 -1.40 -6.13 17.49
CA ARG A 310 -1.87 -5.48 18.72
C ARG A 310 -0.73 -5.15 19.66
N GLU A 311 0.18 -6.10 19.91
CA GLU A 311 1.36 -5.88 20.75
C GLU A 311 2.26 -4.77 20.19
N MET A 312 2.47 -4.74 18.88
CA MET A 312 3.26 -3.71 18.21
C MET A 312 2.63 -2.32 18.24
N ASN A 313 1.33 -2.19 18.44
CA ASN A 313 0.65 -0.90 18.57
C ASN A 313 0.54 -0.42 20.02
N LYS A 314 1.02 -1.19 21.01
CA LYS A 314 1.08 -0.71 22.40
C LYS A 314 2.03 0.50 22.52
N PRO A 315 1.64 1.54 23.28
CA PRO A 315 2.48 2.71 23.52
C PRO A 315 3.87 2.35 24.04
N THR A 316 4.85 3.18 23.69
CA THR A 316 6.24 3.04 24.13
C THR A 316 6.70 4.31 24.81
N GLU A 317 7.53 4.18 25.85
CA GLU A 317 8.10 5.32 26.56
C GLU A 317 9.18 6.03 25.74
N LYS A 318 9.90 5.28 24.89
CA LYS A 318 10.98 5.78 24.03
C LYS A 318 10.64 5.52 22.57
N PRO A 319 11.05 6.42 21.64
CA PRO A 319 10.86 6.21 20.23
C PRO A 319 11.58 4.94 19.77
N GLU A 320 10.84 4.00 19.22
CA GLU A 320 11.38 2.79 18.60
C GLU A 320 10.70 2.50 17.26
N ARG A 321 11.39 1.75 16.42
CA ARG A 321 10.88 1.29 15.13
C ARG A 321 10.52 -0.18 15.24
N ARG A 322 9.30 -0.54 14.81
CA ARG A 322 8.82 -1.92 14.82
C ARG A 322 8.42 -2.33 13.42
N TYR A 323 8.94 -3.45 12.93
CA TYR A 323 8.60 -4.02 11.63
C TYR A 323 8.02 -5.42 11.78
N ILE A 324 7.09 -5.77 10.91
CA ILE A 324 6.65 -7.14 10.68
C ILE A 324 7.32 -7.61 9.39
N LEU A 325 8.07 -8.70 9.45
CA LEU A 325 8.68 -9.35 8.29
C LEU A 325 7.90 -10.61 7.97
N PHE A 326 7.26 -10.62 6.81
CA PHE A 326 6.65 -11.81 6.21
C PHE A 326 7.72 -12.53 5.40
N ASP A 327 8.32 -13.57 5.98
CA ASP A 327 9.38 -14.38 5.35
C ASP A 327 8.79 -15.69 4.82
N GLY A 328 8.25 -15.63 3.61
CA GLY A 328 7.60 -16.76 2.95
C GLY A 328 7.03 -16.39 1.59
N ASP A 329 6.47 -17.39 0.92
CA ASP A 329 5.86 -17.22 -0.40
C ASP A 329 4.59 -16.36 -0.32
N VAL A 330 4.37 -15.57 -1.37
CA VAL A 330 3.21 -14.69 -1.50
C VAL A 330 2.12 -15.40 -2.28
N ASP A 331 0.92 -15.44 -1.71
CA ASP A 331 -0.29 -15.84 -2.43
C ASP A 331 -1.45 -14.92 -2.09
N ALA A 332 -2.43 -14.86 -2.99
CA ALA A 332 -3.57 -13.95 -2.92
C ALA A 332 -4.52 -14.22 -1.73
N LEU A 333 -4.46 -15.40 -1.10
CA LEU A 333 -5.36 -15.74 0.01
C LEU A 333 -4.97 -15.01 1.28
N TRP A 334 -3.67 -14.86 1.56
CA TRP A 334 -3.23 -14.18 2.78
C TRP A 334 -2.82 -12.72 2.54
N ILE A 335 -2.16 -12.39 1.43
CA ILE A 335 -1.57 -11.04 1.25
C ILE A 335 -2.61 -9.94 1.05
N GLU A 336 -3.81 -10.30 0.59
CA GLU A 336 -4.90 -9.35 0.31
C GLU A 336 -5.90 -9.23 1.47
N ASN A 337 -5.65 -9.82 2.65
CA ASN A 337 -6.50 -9.67 3.86
C ASN A 337 -5.94 -8.60 4.80
#